data_AF-A0A7S1ERS7-F1
#
_entry.id   AF-A0A7S1ERS7-F1
#
_cell.length_a   1.000
_cell.length_b   1.000
_cell.length_c   1.000
_cell.angle_alpha   90.00
_cell.angle_beta   90.00
_cell.angle_gamma   90.00
#
_symmetry.space_group_name_H-M   'P 1'
#
loop_
_entity.id
_entity.type
_entity.pdbx_description
1 polymer ?
#
loop_
_entity_poly.entity_id
_entity_poly.type
_entity_poly.pdbx_seq_one_letter_code
_entity_poly.pdbx_strand_id
1 'polypeptide(L)'
;ELYQQIKIRSFGSDSFEYLEQACRLNLINNSKKSEASDSDTTPSGSEGDDDFVQLLDENLNFDEEPEVNRGTVSRKKATKYSKWNPFPNAEENCNAFRRNRVQIGEALMSHFDKKVFGSRLSSSTTLEWSRRLNKTAGITRMRRHGKASEDGTHSRTAVIELSVKVVDRMDRLYSTLAHELCHAAQWTIDLDDNPKHGQSFKKWTKKCSRFDSELSIERCHSYAINYKFNYQCSSCMHIYGRHSKSVNLDTQRCGKCRGTLTLQ
;
A
#
# COMPACT_ATOMS: atom_id res chain seq x y z
N GLU A 1 33.02 16.99 -4.20
CA GLU A 1 33.23 16.53 -5.58
C GLU A 1 32.41 15.30 -6.03
N LEU A 2 31.45 14.80 -5.24
CA LEU A 2 30.57 13.67 -5.62
C LEU A 2 29.19 14.08 -6.18
N TYR A 3 28.97 15.37 -6.45
CA TYR A 3 27.67 15.93 -6.86
C TYR A 3 27.66 16.58 -8.25
N GLN A 4 28.74 16.44 -9.04
CA GLN A 4 28.94 17.23 -10.27
C GLN A 4 29.28 16.42 -11.54
N GLN A 5 28.90 15.14 -11.65
CA GLN A 5 29.05 14.41 -12.93
C GLN A 5 27.80 13.61 -13.33
N ILE A 6 26.64 14.26 -13.32
CA ILE A 6 25.49 13.73 -14.08
C ILE A 6 25.24 14.68 -15.24
N LYS A 7 26.01 14.49 -16.31
CA LYS A 7 25.62 14.95 -17.65
C LYS A 7 24.29 14.27 -17.96
N ILE A 8 23.22 15.06 -17.90
CA ILE A 8 21.89 14.73 -18.40
C ILE A 8 22.05 14.50 -19.91
N ARG A 9 22.38 13.27 -20.30
CA ARG A 9 22.16 12.80 -21.66
C ARG A 9 20.70 12.39 -21.74
N SER A 10 20.02 12.93 -22.75
CA SER A 10 18.68 12.61 -23.18
C SER A 10 18.44 11.10 -23.22
N PHE A 11 17.53 10.59 -22.38
CA PHE A 11 17.05 9.21 -22.48
C PHE A 11 15.53 9.15 -22.31
N GLY A 12 14.91 8.32 -23.14
CA GLY A 12 13.51 8.37 -23.53
C GLY A 12 12.50 7.81 -22.51
N SER A 13 11.29 8.34 -22.63
CA SER A 13 9.93 7.91 -22.28
C SER A 13 9.55 6.88 -21.20
N ASP A 14 10.41 6.05 -20.60
CA ASP A 14 9.88 4.93 -19.81
C ASP A 14 10.03 5.12 -18.29
N SER A 15 8.89 5.35 -17.62
CA SER A 15 8.70 5.42 -16.16
C SER A 15 9.36 4.24 -15.40
N PHE A 16 9.51 3.10 -16.09
CA PHE A 16 10.10 1.87 -15.57
C PHE A 16 11.62 1.90 -15.44
N GLU A 17 12.31 2.50 -16.42
CA GLU A 17 13.78 2.55 -16.42
C GLU A 17 14.28 3.44 -15.28
N TYR A 18 13.55 4.53 -15.01
CA TYR A 18 13.80 5.39 -13.84
C TYR A 18 13.59 4.66 -12.51
N LEU A 19 12.51 3.86 -12.37
CA LEU A 19 12.24 3.09 -11.15
C LEU A 19 13.24 1.96 -10.95
N GLU A 20 13.65 1.29 -12.03
CA GLU A 20 14.70 0.28 -12.01
C GLU A 20 16.05 0.88 -11.62
N GLN A 21 16.39 2.04 -12.18
CA GLN A 21 17.65 2.71 -11.90
C GLN A 21 17.67 3.34 -10.50
N ALA A 22 16.55 3.92 -10.03
CA ALA A 22 16.41 4.40 -8.66
C ALA A 22 16.47 3.27 -7.63
N CYS A 23 15.81 2.13 -7.90
CA CYS A 23 15.92 0.93 -7.07
C CYS A 23 17.36 0.41 -7.07
N ARG A 24 18.00 0.25 -8.24
CA ARG A 24 19.40 -0.22 -8.35
C ARG A 24 20.38 0.72 -7.66
N LEU A 25 20.26 2.03 -7.85
CA LEU A 25 21.14 3.02 -7.22
C LEU A 25 20.98 3.04 -5.69
N ASN A 26 19.75 2.94 -5.18
CA ASN A 26 19.50 2.86 -3.73
C ASN A 26 19.98 1.53 -3.13
N LEU A 27 19.86 0.41 -3.86
CA LEU A 27 20.41 -0.89 -3.46
C LEU A 27 21.95 -0.87 -3.39
N ILE A 28 22.61 -0.25 -4.38
CA ILE A 28 24.07 -0.10 -4.42
C ILE A 28 24.57 0.80 -3.29
N ASN A 29 23.85 1.89 -2.99
CA ASN A 29 24.21 2.79 -1.88
C ASN A 29 24.07 2.11 -0.51
N ASN A 30 23.15 1.15 -0.36
CA ASN A 30 22.97 0.41 0.88
C ASN A 30 23.97 -0.75 1.08
N SER A 31 24.46 -1.43 0.03
CA SER A 31 25.54 -2.42 0.21
C SER A 31 26.81 -1.76 0.76
N LYS A 32 27.04 -0.48 0.41
CA LYS A 32 28.14 0.33 0.92
C LYS A 32 27.87 0.92 2.31
N LYS A 33 26.61 0.97 2.74
CA LYS A 33 26.19 1.51 4.05
C LYS A 33 26.06 0.42 5.11
N SER A 34 25.74 -0.82 4.74
CA SER A 34 25.75 -1.98 5.65
C SER A 34 27.15 -2.39 6.12
N GLU A 35 28.21 -1.84 5.53
CA GLU A 35 29.59 -1.95 6.03
C GLU A 35 29.92 -0.88 7.07
N ALA A 36 28.99 0.05 7.36
CA ALA A 36 29.20 1.14 8.31
C ALA A 36 28.00 1.32 9.26
N SER A 37 28.23 0.93 10.52
CA SER A 37 27.50 1.27 11.75
C SER A 37 26.14 0.59 12.02
N ASP A 38 26.17 -0.23 13.08
CA ASP A 38 25.06 -0.77 13.85
C ASP A 38 24.97 0.07 15.14
N SER A 39 23.86 0.79 15.35
CA SER A 39 23.50 1.32 16.67
C SER A 39 22.02 1.71 16.68
N ASP A 40 21.27 0.94 17.46
CA ASP A 40 19.85 1.06 17.76
C ASP A 40 19.58 2.31 18.63
N THR A 41 18.58 3.12 18.27
CA THR A 41 18.05 4.17 19.14
C THR A 41 16.57 4.39 18.84
N THR A 42 15.74 3.95 19.76
CA THR A 42 14.32 4.28 19.90
C THR A 42 14.13 5.70 20.42
N PRO A 43 13.20 6.51 19.87
CA PRO A 43 12.67 7.66 20.58
C PRO A 43 11.26 7.40 21.12
N SER A 44 11.12 7.72 22.40
CA SER A 44 9.89 7.88 23.17
C SER A 44 9.30 9.29 23.05
N GLY A 45 7.98 9.40 23.21
CA GLY A 45 7.22 10.64 23.44
C GLY A 45 6.13 10.85 22.39
N SER A 46 4.98 11.46 22.63
CA SER A 46 4.28 11.95 23.82
C SER A 46 2.85 12.26 23.34
N GLU A 47 1.86 12.11 24.22
CA GLU A 47 0.44 12.26 23.91
C GLU A 47 0.04 13.71 23.63
N GLY A 48 -0.69 13.92 22.54
CA GLY A 48 -1.39 15.14 22.18
C GLY A 48 -2.62 14.74 21.38
N ASP A 49 -3.79 15.13 21.88
CA ASP A 49 -5.11 14.78 21.33
C ASP A 49 -5.36 15.51 20.01
N ASP A 50 -4.95 14.89 18.91
CA ASP A 50 -5.33 15.28 17.55
C ASP A 50 -6.40 14.33 17.02
N ASP A 51 -7.62 14.83 16.82
CA ASP A 51 -8.74 14.05 16.31
C ASP A 51 -8.45 13.53 14.90
N PHE A 52 -8.21 12.23 14.86
CA PHE A 52 -7.77 11.56 13.67
C PHE A 52 -8.95 10.96 12.91
N VAL A 53 -9.23 11.46 11.71
CA VAL A 53 -10.35 10.92 10.93
C VAL A 53 -9.87 9.67 10.19
N GLN A 54 -10.10 8.51 10.82
CA GLN A 54 -9.93 7.20 10.20
C GLN A 54 -11.16 6.85 9.38
N LEU A 55 -11.13 7.12 8.09
CA LEU A 55 -12.22 6.78 7.18
C LEU A 55 -12.05 5.37 6.58
N LEU A 56 -12.09 4.33 7.42
CA LEU A 56 -12.26 2.95 6.93
C LEU A 56 -13.62 2.78 6.23
N ASP A 57 -13.72 1.83 5.30
CA ASP A 57 -14.98 1.43 4.66
C ASP A 57 -16.03 1.06 5.73
N GLU A 58 -16.95 1.98 6.02
CA GLU A 58 -18.15 1.72 6.85
C GLU A 58 -19.21 0.92 6.08
N ASN A 59 -18.94 0.55 4.82
CA ASN A 59 -19.76 -0.36 4.02
C ASN A 59 -19.02 -1.68 3.69
N LEU A 60 -18.29 -2.22 4.66
CA LEU A 60 -18.11 -3.68 4.72
C LEU A 60 -19.38 -4.30 5.32
N ASN A 61 -20.46 -4.37 4.53
CA ASN A 61 -21.41 -5.47 4.69
C ASN A 61 -20.64 -6.74 4.33
N PHE A 62 -20.02 -7.35 5.33
CA PHE A 62 -19.37 -8.66 5.24
C PHE A 62 -20.40 -9.79 5.42
N ASP A 63 -21.64 -9.57 5.02
CA ASP A 63 -22.72 -10.55 5.00
C ASP A 63 -23.26 -10.70 3.57
N GLU A 64 -22.39 -11.13 2.67
CA GLU A 64 -22.67 -12.09 1.59
C GLU A 64 -21.35 -12.33 0.84
N GLU A 65 -20.67 -13.42 1.18
CA GLU A 65 -19.58 -13.93 0.34
C GLU A 65 -20.19 -14.43 -0.98
N PRO A 66 -19.60 -14.11 -2.14
CA PRO A 66 -20.07 -14.70 -3.39
C PRO A 66 -19.87 -16.21 -3.27
N GLU A 67 -20.94 -16.97 -3.54
CA GLU A 67 -20.87 -18.41 -3.71
C GLU A 67 -19.68 -18.76 -4.60
N VAL A 68 -18.84 -19.68 -4.15
CA VAL A 68 -17.79 -20.28 -4.97
C VAL A 68 -18.48 -21.06 -6.07
N ASN A 69 -18.85 -20.37 -7.15
CA ASN A 69 -19.18 -21.02 -8.40
C ASN A 69 -17.85 -21.59 -8.93
N ARG A 70 -17.81 -22.92 -8.99
CA ARG A 70 -16.69 -23.69 -9.53
C ARG A 70 -16.68 -23.50 -11.06
N GLY A 71 -16.40 -22.29 -11.50
CA GLY A 71 -16.28 -21.87 -12.90
C GLY A 71 -14.84 -21.47 -13.18
N THR A 72 -14.29 -22.00 -14.26
CA THR A 72 -12.94 -21.79 -14.78
C THR A 72 -12.34 -20.41 -14.45
N VAL A 73 -11.22 -20.40 -13.71
CA VAL A 73 -10.42 -19.20 -13.45
C VAL A 73 -10.01 -18.61 -14.80
N SER A 74 -10.71 -17.57 -15.23
CA SER A 74 -10.32 -16.83 -16.43
C SER A 74 -8.99 -16.16 -16.14
N ARG A 75 -7.93 -16.67 -16.77
CA ARG A 75 -6.54 -16.26 -16.56
C ARG A 75 -6.41 -14.77 -16.93
N LYS A 76 -6.46 -13.87 -15.94
CA LYS A 76 -6.18 -12.44 -16.15
C LYS A 76 -4.82 -12.32 -16.85
N LYS A 77 -4.73 -11.54 -17.93
CA LYS A 77 -3.47 -11.27 -18.63
C LYS A 77 -2.48 -10.66 -17.63
N ALA A 78 -1.25 -11.17 -17.62
CA ALA A 78 -0.16 -10.63 -16.82
C ALA A 78 0.06 -9.15 -17.15
N THR A 79 -0.06 -8.26 -16.16
CA THR A 79 0.24 -6.83 -16.29
C THR A 79 1.75 -6.64 -16.46
N LYS A 80 2.20 -5.53 -17.06
CA LYS A 80 3.64 -5.23 -17.17
C LYS A 80 4.35 -5.24 -15.82
N TYR A 81 3.64 -4.90 -14.75
CA TYR A 81 4.14 -4.92 -13.37
C TYR A 81 4.34 -6.32 -12.81
N SER A 82 3.50 -7.29 -13.21
CA SER A 82 3.70 -8.70 -12.87
C SER A 82 4.94 -9.30 -13.55
N LYS A 83 5.41 -8.67 -14.63
CA LYS A 83 6.68 -8.99 -15.31
C LYS A 83 7.85 -8.12 -14.87
N TRP A 84 7.60 -7.02 -14.14
CA TRP A 84 8.67 -6.19 -13.63
C TRP A 84 9.36 -6.91 -12.49
N ASN A 85 10.59 -7.28 -12.75
CA ASN A 85 11.39 -7.98 -11.80
C ASN A 85 12.78 -7.36 -11.73
N PRO A 86 13.03 -6.44 -10.78
CA PRO A 86 14.39 -5.98 -10.54
C PRO A 86 15.31 -7.10 -10.00
N PHE A 87 14.78 -8.29 -9.67
CA PHE A 87 15.51 -9.42 -9.08
C PHE A 87 15.15 -10.77 -9.75
N PRO A 88 15.94 -11.32 -10.69
CA PRO A 88 15.55 -12.40 -11.62
C PRO A 88 15.04 -13.73 -11.02
N ASN A 89 15.09 -13.92 -9.70
CA ASN A 89 14.69 -15.09 -8.94
C ASN A 89 13.44 -14.79 -8.06
N ALA A 90 12.41 -15.64 -8.05
CA ALA A 90 11.13 -15.38 -7.34
C ALA A 90 11.20 -15.35 -5.80
N GLU A 91 12.07 -16.16 -5.18
CA GLU A 91 12.23 -16.25 -3.72
C GLU A 91 13.17 -15.16 -3.17
N GLU A 92 14.25 -14.88 -3.89
CA GLU A 92 15.08 -13.68 -3.72
C GLU A 92 14.26 -12.42 -3.97
N ASN A 93 13.34 -12.40 -4.94
CA ASN A 93 12.49 -11.24 -5.21
C ASN A 93 11.57 -10.93 -4.02
N CYS A 94 10.91 -11.94 -3.42
CA CYS A 94 10.09 -11.71 -2.22
C CYS A 94 10.92 -11.25 -1.01
N ASN A 95 12.12 -11.82 -0.81
CA ASN A 95 12.97 -11.47 0.32
C ASN A 95 13.68 -10.12 0.12
N ALA A 96 14.17 -9.84 -1.09
CA ALA A 96 14.75 -8.56 -1.47
C ALA A 96 13.70 -7.45 -1.42
N PHE A 97 12.48 -7.69 -1.92
CA PHE A 97 11.37 -6.77 -1.75
C PHE A 97 11.11 -6.49 -0.26
N ARG A 98 10.93 -7.52 0.57
CA ARG A 98 10.68 -7.35 2.01
C ARG A 98 11.75 -6.53 2.73
N ARG A 99 13.03 -6.71 2.36
CA ARG A 99 14.16 -5.96 2.91
C ARG A 99 14.17 -4.49 2.47
N ASN A 100 13.75 -4.21 1.24
CA ASN A 100 13.87 -2.89 0.62
C ASN A 100 12.55 -2.12 0.48
N ARG A 101 11.42 -2.69 0.91
CA ARG A 101 10.07 -2.16 0.67
C ARG A 101 9.89 -0.72 1.15
N VAL A 102 10.57 -0.33 2.24
CA VAL A 102 10.48 1.02 2.81
C VAL A 102 11.04 2.02 1.81
N GLN A 103 12.29 1.81 1.38
CA GLN A 103 12.98 2.68 0.44
C GLN A 103 12.30 2.68 -0.93
N ILE A 104 11.81 1.53 -1.37
CA ILE A 104 11.09 1.43 -2.63
C ILE A 104 9.76 2.20 -2.54
N GLY A 105 9.04 2.10 -1.42
CA GLY A 105 7.82 2.85 -1.16
C GLY A 105 8.04 4.36 -1.19
N GLU A 106 9.09 4.85 -0.52
CA GLU A 106 9.47 6.27 -0.51
C GLU A 106 9.84 6.77 -1.92
N ALA A 107 10.66 6.00 -2.64
CA ALA A 107 11.05 6.34 -4.02
C ALA A 107 9.85 6.38 -4.95
N LEU A 108 8.91 5.42 -4.82
CA LEU A 108 7.67 5.41 -5.58
C LEU A 108 6.77 6.58 -5.23
N MET A 109 6.63 6.92 -3.94
CA MET A 109 5.84 8.07 -3.51
C MET A 109 6.38 9.36 -4.12
N SER A 110 7.70 9.58 -4.05
CA SER A 110 8.35 10.75 -4.67
C SER A 110 8.15 10.79 -6.18
N HIS A 111 8.25 9.63 -6.86
CA HIS A 111 8.03 9.52 -8.29
C HIS A 111 6.59 9.88 -8.68
N PHE A 112 5.61 9.31 -8.00
CA PHE A 112 4.19 9.64 -8.22
C PHE A 112 3.91 11.11 -7.92
N ASP A 113 4.42 11.64 -6.81
CA ASP A 113 4.22 13.05 -6.45
C ASP A 113 4.72 13.98 -7.56
N LYS A 114 5.95 13.74 -8.04
CA LYS A 114 6.54 14.52 -9.13
C LYS A 114 5.78 14.37 -10.46
N LYS A 115 5.33 13.17 -10.81
CA LYS A 115 4.78 12.87 -12.14
C LYS A 115 3.27 13.10 -12.24
N VAL A 116 2.54 12.96 -11.14
CA VAL A 116 1.06 12.97 -11.13
C VAL A 116 0.50 14.11 -10.28
N PHE A 117 1.06 14.33 -9.10
CA PHE A 117 0.49 15.23 -8.09
C PHE A 117 1.13 16.64 -8.08
N GLY A 118 2.15 16.85 -8.91
CA GLY A 118 2.78 18.16 -9.12
C GLY A 118 3.72 18.57 -7.98
N SER A 119 4.33 17.60 -7.29
CA SER A 119 5.22 17.84 -6.13
C SER A 119 4.53 18.55 -4.97
N ARG A 120 3.28 18.18 -4.70
CA ARG A 120 2.43 18.82 -3.67
C ARG A 120 2.11 17.89 -2.49
N LEU A 121 2.46 16.62 -2.55
CA LEU A 121 2.22 15.65 -1.48
C LEU A 121 3.40 15.52 -0.52
N SER A 122 4.65 15.62 -0.99
CA SER A 122 5.84 15.29 -0.20
C SER A 122 5.98 16.12 1.09
N SER A 123 5.41 17.32 1.16
CA SER A 123 5.44 18.19 2.34
C SER A 123 4.31 17.93 3.34
N SER A 124 3.22 17.29 2.91
CA SER A 124 1.99 17.14 3.70
C SER A 124 1.61 15.68 3.93
N THR A 125 2.32 14.72 3.33
CA THR A 125 2.01 13.30 3.36
C THR A 125 3.20 12.50 3.83
N THR A 126 3.00 11.55 4.74
CA THR A 126 4.02 10.57 5.17
C THR A 126 3.62 9.15 4.79
N LEU A 127 4.62 8.27 4.65
CA LEU A 127 4.44 6.85 4.33
C LEU A 127 4.97 5.99 5.48
N GLU A 128 4.10 5.15 6.03
CA GLU A 128 4.39 4.28 7.17
C GLU A 128 4.06 2.81 6.84
N TRP A 129 4.70 1.89 7.57
CA TRP A 129 4.53 0.45 7.39
C TRP A 129 3.97 -0.21 8.65
N SER A 130 2.80 -0.84 8.53
CA SER A 130 2.05 -1.40 9.64
C SER A 130 2.09 -2.93 9.67
N ARG A 131 2.42 -3.49 10.84
CA ARG A 131 2.26 -4.93 11.16
C ARG A 131 0.82 -5.29 11.55
N ARG A 132 -0.02 -4.28 11.81
CA ARG A 132 -1.39 -4.42 12.36
C ARG A 132 -2.46 -4.49 11.26
N LEU A 133 -2.19 -3.97 10.08
CA LEU A 133 -3.06 -4.11 8.92
C LEU A 133 -3.01 -5.54 8.38
N ASN A 134 -3.99 -6.36 8.77
CA ASN A 134 -4.03 -7.78 8.45
C ASN A 134 -5.00 -8.13 7.31
N LYS A 135 -5.97 -7.26 7.05
CA LYS A 135 -7.07 -7.47 6.08
C LYS A 135 -7.10 -6.47 4.93
N THR A 136 -6.35 -5.37 5.03
CA THR A 136 -6.23 -4.36 3.97
C THR A 136 -4.76 -4.19 3.59
N ALA A 137 -4.52 -3.81 2.33
CA ALA A 137 -3.19 -3.54 1.79
C ALA A 137 -2.66 -2.18 2.24
N GLY A 138 -3.52 -1.17 2.29
CA GLY A 138 -3.18 0.18 2.69
C GLY A 138 -4.39 0.87 3.32
N ILE A 139 -4.11 1.95 4.04
CA ILE A 139 -5.08 2.96 4.42
C ILE A 139 -4.42 4.34 4.39
N THR A 140 -5.16 5.33 3.93
CA THR A 140 -4.78 6.73 4.07
C THR A 140 -5.60 7.33 5.17
N ARG A 141 -4.97 8.20 5.92
CA ARG A 141 -5.59 8.87 7.03
C ARG A 141 -5.21 10.34 7.05
N MET A 142 -6.09 11.22 7.52
CA MET A 142 -5.86 12.67 7.51
C MET A 142 -5.92 13.25 8.91
N ARG A 143 -5.14 14.33 9.13
CA ARG A 143 -5.28 15.27 10.26
C ARG A 143 -5.58 16.67 9.74
N ARG A 144 -6.51 17.37 10.40
CA ARG A 144 -6.74 18.81 10.21
C ARG A 144 -5.97 19.55 11.28
N HIS A 145 -5.32 20.64 10.91
CA HIS A 145 -4.49 21.44 11.81
C HIS A 145 -5.09 22.82 12.02
N GLY A 146 -5.05 23.28 13.27
CA GLY A 146 -5.36 24.65 13.66
C GLY A 146 -6.81 25.07 13.45
N LYS A 147 -7.06 26.38 13.60
CA LYS A 147 -8.34 27.00 13.25
C LYS A 147 -8.44 27.15 11.74
N ALA A 148 -9.67 27.11 11.24
CA ALA A 148 -9.96 27.45 9.85
C ALA A 148 -9.35 28.81 9.48
N SER A 149 -8.78 28.93 8.28
CA SER A 149 -8.43 30.22 7.69
C SER A 149 -9.69 31.06 7.42
N GLU A 150 -9.49 32.32 7.03
CA GLU A 150 -10.58 33.27 6.76
C GLU A 150 -11.58 32.78 5.71
N ASP A 151 -11.15 31.89 4.81
CA ASP A 151 -11.98 31.23 3.79
C ASP A 151 -12.70 29.95 4.29
N GLY A 152 -12.57 29.61 5.57
CA GLY A 152 -13.15 28.43 6.18
C GLY A 152 -12.36 27.12 5.95
N THR A 153 -11.20 27.17 5.28
CA THR A 153 -10.39 25.98 5.01
C THR A 153 -9.43 25.65 6.16
N HIS A 154 -9.08 24.38 6.34
CA HIS A 154 -8.10 23.95 7.35
C HIS A 154 -6.85 23.43 6.67
N SER A 155 -5.69 23.68 7.26
CA SER A 155 -4.46 22.97 6.88
C SER A 155 -4.64 21.48 7.15
N ARG A 156 -4.13 20.63 6.25
CA ARG A 156 -4.32 19.17 6.31
C ARG A 156 -3.02 18.44 6.05
N THR A 157 -2.77 17.37 6.81
CA THR A 157 -1.71 16.39 6.52
C THR A 157 -2.31 15.00 6.37
N ALA A 158 -1.65 14.14 5.60
CA ALA A 158 -2.03 12.75 5.41
C ALA A 158 -0.94 11.78 5.87
N VAL A 159 -1.35 10.63 6.37
CA VAL A 159 -0.47 9.50 6.69
C VAL A 159 -0.99 8.29 5.90
N ILE A 160 -0.14 7.74 5.06
CA ILE A 160 -0.40 6.50 4.34
C ILE A 160 0.24 5.35 5.11
N GLU A 161 -0.57 4.41 5.61
CA GLU A 161 -0.08 3.18 6.23
C GLU A 161 -0.23 1.99 5.28
N LEU A 162 0.86 1.28 4.99
CA LEU A 162 0.86 0.07 4.17
C LEU A 162 1.08 -1.19 5.01
N SER A 163 0.36 -2.26 4.68
CA SER A 163 0.49 -3.56 5.33
C SER A 163 1.75 -4.29 4.91
N VAL A 164 2.61 -4.60 5.87
CA VAL A 164 3.78 -5.47 5.64
C VAL A 164 3.43 -6.91 5.25
N LYS A 165 2.19 -7.34 5.50
CA LYS A 165 1.72 -8.72 5.27
C LYS A 165 0.95 -8.88 3.96
N VAL A 166 0.21 -7.83 3.56
CA VAL A 166 -0.63 -7.87 2.35
C VAL A 166 0.13 -7.31 1.14
N VAL A 167 0.92 -6.25 1.34
CA VAL A 167 1.81 -5.68 0.31
C VAL A 167 3.11 -6.45 0.33
N ASP A 168 3.12 -7.60 -0.35
CA ASP A 168 4.20 -8.60 -0.32
C ASP A 168 5.09 -8.60 -1.57
N ARG A 169 4.79 -7.74 -2.54
CA ARG A 169 5.45 -7.65 -3.85
C ARG A 169 5.28 -6.26 -4.48
N MET A 170 6.06 -6.03 -5.53
CA MET A 170 6.17 -4.73 -6.19
C MET A 170 4.90 -4.22 -6.88
N ASP A 171 4.19 -5.07 -7.61
CA ASP A 171 2.93 -4.71 -8.27
C ASP A 171 1.83 -4.32 -7.27
N ARG A 172 1.76 -5.03 -6.14
CA ARG A 172 0.85 -4.66 -5.03
C ARG A 172 1.25 -3.34 -4.41
N LEU A 173 2.53 -3.11 -4.12
CA LEU A 173 3.00 -1.84 -3.60
C LEU A 173 2.65 -0.69 -4.55
N TYR A 174 2.95 -0.86 -5.83
CA TYR A 174 2.73 0.17 -6.85
C TYR A 174 1.26 0.60 -6.94
N SER A 175 0.36 -0.38 -7.10
CA SER A 175 -1.08 -0.13 -7.20
C SER A 175 -1.71 0.35 -5.88
N THR A 176 -1.32 -0.24 -4.74
CA THR A 176 -1.83 0.18 -3.43
C THR A 176 -1.41 1.62 -3.11
N LEU A 177 -0.12 1.93 -3.25
CA LEU A 177 0.40 3.26 -2.97
C LEU A 177 -0.24 4.32 -3.89
N ALA A 178 -0.46 4.00 -5.18
CA ALA A 178 -1.13 4.93 -6.08
C ALA A 178 -2.58 5.23 -5.65
N HIS A 179 -3.31 4.22 -5.17
CA HIS A 179 -4.65 4.40 -4.60
C HIS A 179 -4.61 5.31 -3.38
N GLU A 180 -3.75 5.00 -2.41
CA GLU A 180 -3.62 5.78 -1.17
C GLU A 180 -3.17 7.23 -1.45
N LEU A 181 -2.27 7.46 -2.41
CA LEU A 181 -1.88 8.81 -2.82
C LEU A 181 -3.03 9.59 -3.47
N CYS A 182 -3.99 8.94 -4.13
CA CYS A 182 -5.18 9.61 -4.64
C CYS A 182 -6.07 10.11 -3.50
N HIS A 183 -6.18 9.36 -2.40
CA HIS A 183 -6.85 9.84 -1.18
C HIS A 183 -6.10 11.01 -0.55
N ALA A 184 -4.78 10.89 -0.41
CA ALA A 184 -3.94 11.96 0.14
C ALA A 184 -4.11 13.26 -0.67
N ALA A 185 -4.05 13.19 -2.01
CA ALA A 185 -4.25 14.33 -2.89
C ALA A 185 -5.65 14.92 -2.78
N GLN A 186 -6.69 14.09 -2.76
CA GLN A 186 -8.05 14.57 -2.55
C GLN A 186 -8.13 15.40 -1.25
N TRP A 187 -7.52 14.93 -0.15
CA TRP A 187 -7.63 15.58 1.15
C TRP A 187 -6.72 16.79 1.33
N THR A 188 -5.47 16.74 0.89
CA THR A 188 -4.48 17.80 1.16
C THR A 188 -4.33 18.80 0.02
N ILE A 189 -4.57 18.39 -1.24
CA ILE A 189 -4.45 19.25 -2.41
C ILE A 189 -5.78 19.93 -2.73
N ASP A 190 -6.86 19.14 -2.78
CA ASP A 190 -8.19 19.65 -3.16
C ASP A 190 -9.02 20.07 -1.96
N LEU A 191 -8.55 19.79 -0.73
CA LEU A 191 -9.24 20.11 0.53
C LEU A 191 -10.67 19.53 0.57
N ASP A 192 -10.90 18.42 -0.12
CA ASP A 192 -12.21 17.76 -0.27
C ASP A 192 -12.15 16.39 0.39
N ASP A 193 -12.89 16.14 1.45
CA ASP A 193 -12.93 14.85 2.15
C ASP A 193 -14.26 14.10 2.03
N ASN A 194 -15.19 14.58 1.18
CA ASN A 194 -16.48 13.95 1.01
C ASN A 194 -17.06 14.08 -0.42
N PRO A 195 -17.44 12.98 -1.10
CA PRO A 195 -17.30 11.58 -0.68
C PRO A 195 -15.88 11.05 -0.89
N LYS A 196 -15.51 9.99 -0.14
CA LYS A 196 -14.17 9.37 -0.16
C LYS A 196 -13.66 9.00 -1.56
N HIS A 197 -14.58 8.60 -2.44
CA HIS A 197 -14.33 8.25 -3.84
C HIS A 197 -15.10 9.17 -4.80
N GLY A 198 -15.21 10.44 -4.43
CA GLY A 198 -15.92 11.48 -5.16
C GLY A 198 -15.24 11.93 -6.44
N GLN A 199 -15.66 13.08 -6.96
CA GLN A 199 -15.09 13.62 -8.19
C GLN A 199 -13.60 13.95 -8.03
N SER A 200 -13.20 14.41 -6.84
CA SER A 200 -11.80 14.66 -6.49
C SER A 200 -10.94 13.40 -6.59
N PHE A 201 -11.33 12.29 -5.93
CA PHE A 201 -10.65 11.00 -6.09
C PHE A 201 -10.55 10.57 -7.55
N LYS A 202 -11.68 10.59 -8.28
CA LYS A 202 -11.75 10.16 -9.68
C LYS A 202 -10.87 11.00 -10.60
N LYS A 203 -10.71 12.29 -10.29
CA LYS A 203 -9.79 13.19 -11.00
C LYS A 203 -8.35 12.69 -10.85
N TRP A 204 -7.92 12.35 -9.63
CA TRP A 204 -6.57 11.84 -9.38
C TRP A 204 -6.35 10.45 -9.95
N THR A 205 -7.31 9.53 -9.83
CA THR A 205 -7.18 8.21 -10.45
C THR A 205 -7.07 8.31 -11.97
N LYS A 206 -7.84 9.19 -12.61
CA LYS A 206 -7.72 9.46 -14.05
C LYS A 206 -6.36 10.04 -14.43
N LYS A 207 -5.74 10.87 -13.58
CA LYS A 207 -4.38 11.35 -13.79
C LYS A 207 -3.36 10.21 -13.65
N CYS A 208 -3.50 9.34 -12.66
CA CYS A 208 -2.69 8.13 -12.52
C CYS A 208 -2.81 7.23 -13.76
N SER A 209 -4.02 6.96 -14.25
CA SER A 209 -4.23 6.14 -15.45
C SER A 209 -3.76 6.79 -16.76
N ARG A 210 -3.69 8.13 -16.81
CA ARG A 210 -3.07 8.84 -17.95
C ARG A 210 -1.55 8.77 -17.91
N PHE A 211 -0.98 8.84 -16.71
CA PHE A 211 0.44 8.64 -16.50
C PHE A 211 0.85 7.20 -16.81
N ASP A 212 0.00 6.24 -16.44
CA ASP A 212 0.21 4.84 -16.71
C ASP A 212 -1.09 4.10 -17.03
N SER A 213 -1.29 3.74 -18.30
CA SER A 213 -2.52 3.12 -18.80
C SER A 213 -2.78 1.71 -18.28
N GLU A 214 -1.76 1.03 -17.72
CA GLU A 214 -1.94 -0.29 -17.09
C GLU A 214 -2.22 -0.19 -15.59
N LEU A 215 -2.07 1.00 -15.00
CA LEU A 215 -2.42 1.24 -13.61
C LEU A 215 -3.95 1.42 -13.48
N SER A 216 -4.60 0.35 -13.01
CA SER A 216 -6.01 0.35 -12.64
C SER A 216 -6.15 0.59 -11.14
N ILE A 217 -6.64 1.78 -10.76
CA ILE A 217 -6.98 2.09 -9.37
C ILE A 217 -8.47 1.80 -9.16
N GLU A 218 -8.75 0.63 -8.58
CA GLU A 218 -10.11 0.24 -8.18
C GLU A 218 -10.50 0.91 -6.86
N ARG A 219 -11.81 0.95 -6.56
CA ARG A 219 -12.32 1.48 -5.27
C ARG A 219 -11.89 0.64 -4.07
N CYS A 220 -11.70 -0.66 -4.28
CA CYS A 220 -11.32 -1.61 -3.24
C CYS A 220 -10.18 -2.48 -3.77
N HIS A 221 -9.19 -2.75 -2.91
CA HIS A 221 -8.08 -3.64 -3.23
C HIS A 221 -8.55 -5.10 -3.19
N SER A 222 -8.74 -5.74 -4.35
CA SER A 222 -9.19 -7.15 -4.47
C SER A 222 -8.03 -8.16 -4.48
N TYR A 223 -7.03 -8.00 -3.62
CA TYR A 223 -5.91 -8.94 -3.57
C TYR A 223 -6.28 -10.23 -2.84
N ALA A 224 -5.90 -11.38 -3.41
CA ALA A 224 -5.84 -12.63 -2.65
C ALA A 224 -4.77 -12.51 -1.55
N ILE A 225 -5.20 -12.39 -0.30
CA ILE A 225 -4.29 -12.33 0.86
C ILE A 225 -3.72 -13.72 1.09
N ASN A 226 -2.39 -13.83 1.11
CA ASN A 226 -1.73 -15.07 1.40
C ASN A 226 -1.69 -15.29 2.92
N TYR A 227 -2.47 -16.27 3.41
CA TYR A 227 -2.51 -16.63 4.82
C TYR A 227 -1.69 -17.89 5.07
N LYS A 228 -0.77 -17.80 6.05
CA LYS A 228 0.09 -18.93 6.44
C LYS A 228 -0.70 -20.08 7.09
N PHE A 229 -1.81 -19.76 7.76
CA PHE A 229 -2.64 -20.75 8.46
C PHE A 229 -4.07 -20.64 7.96
N ASN A 230 -4.65 -21.75 7.52
CA ASN A 230 -6.04 -21.78 7.05
C ASN A 230 -6.84 -22.73 7.95
N TYR A 231 -7.91 -22.22 8.52
CA TYR A 231 -8.79 -22.99 9.40
C TYR A 231 -10.11 -23.27 8.69
N GLN A 232 -10.42 -24.54 8.45
CA GLN A 232 -11.63 -24.94 7.76
C GLN A 232 -12.65 -25.48 8.74
N CYS A 233 -13.91 -25.03 8.60
CA CYS A 233 -15.01 -25.63 9.34
C CYS A 233 -15.37 -27.01 8.78
N SER A 234 -15.45 -28.01 9.65
CA SER A 234 -15.81 -29.38 9.25
C SER A 234 -17.27 -29.54 8.82
N SER A 235 -18.15 -28.60 9.21
CA SER A 235 -19.59 -28.68 8.92
C SER A 235 -19.99 -27.89 7.69
N CYS A 236 -19.61 -26.61 7.59
CA CYS A 236 -20.00 -25.74 6.47
C CYS A 236 -18.87 -25.46 5.47
N MET A 237 -17.70 -26.08 5.63
CA MET A 237 -16.54 -25.96 4.75
C MET A 237 -15.94 -24.56 4.59
N HIS A 238 -16.45 -23.55 5.30
CA HIS A 238 -15.94 -22.19 5.24
C HIS A 238 -14.51 -22.09 5.82
N ILE A 239 -13.66 -21.32 5.14
CA ILE A 239 -12.22 -21.21 5.41
C ILE A 239 -11.89 -19.84 6.01
N TYR A 240 -11.24 -19.86 7.17
CA TYR A 240 -10.70 -18.68 7.84
C TYR A 240 -9.19 -18.63 7.67
N GLY A 241 -8.70 -17.71 6.84
CA GLY A 241 -7.28 -17.42 6.74
C GLY A 241 -6.74 -16.60 7.92
N ARG A 242 -5.54 -16.95 8.42
CA ARG A 242 -4.83 -16.27 9.50
C ARG A 242 -3.33 -16.14 9.22
N HIS A 243 -2.74 -15.04 9.69
CA HIS A 243 -1.30 -14.76 9.57
C HIS A 243 -0.46 -15.41 10.68
N SER A 244 -1.10 -15.88 11.75
CA SER A 244 -0.49 -16.61 12.88
C SER A 244 -1.36 -17.80 13.26
N LYS A 245 -0.78 -18.77 13.99
CA LYS A 245 -1.51 -19.93 14.53
C LYS A 245 -2.33 -19.51 15.75
N SER A 246 -3.29 -18.62 15.55
CA SER A 246 -4.01 -17.92 16.61
C SER A 246 -5.34 -18.57 16.98
N VAL A 247 -5.78 -19.61 16.24
CA VAL A 247 -7.07 -20.25 16.53
C VAL A 247 -6.84 -21.46 17.43
N ASN A 248 -7.47 -21.46 18.60
CA ASN A 248 -7.55 -22.60 19.49
C ASN A 248 -8.70 -23.50 19.03
N LEU A 249 -8.39 -24.69 18.50
CA LEU A 249 -9.38 -25.61 17.93
C LEU A 249 -10.31 -26.21 19.00
N ASP A 250 -9.90 -26.25 20.26
CA ASP A 250 -10.68 -26.82 21.35
C ASP A 250 -11.79 -25.87 21.79
N THR A 251 -11.51 -24.57 21.83
CA THR A 251 -12.44 -23.55 22.36
C THR A 251 -13.16 -22.75 21.29
N GLN A 252 -12.54 -22.51 20.14
CA GLN A 252 -13.11 -21.66 19.09
C GLN A 252 -13.89 -22.49 18.08
N ARG A 253 -14.97 -21.90 17.56
CA ARG A 253 -15.93 -22.53 16.64
C ARG A 253 -16.15 -21.64 15.42
N CYS A 254 -16.72 -22.22 14.36
CA CYS A 254 -17.10 -21.49 13.17
C CYS A 254 -18.12 -20.39 13.52
N GLY A 255 -17.86 -19.16 13.07
CA GLY A 255 -18.78 -18.04 13.27
C GLY A 255 -20.10 -18.19 12.51
N LYS A 256 -20.14 -18.97 11.42
CA LYS A 256 -21.34 -19.16 10.58
C LYS A 256 -22.27 -20.26 11.12
N CYS A 257 -21.72 -21.41 11.49
CA CYS A 257 -22.54 -22.59 11.85
C CYS A 257 -22.21 -23.19 13.23
N ARG A 258 -21.27 -22.59 13.98
CA ARG A 258 -20.77 -23.09 15.28
C ARG A 258 -20.09 -24.47 15.23
N GLY A 259 -19.84 -25.03 14.04
CA GLY A 259 -19.10 -26.27 13.85
C GLY A 259 -17.62 -26.16 14.29
N THR A 260 -16.98 -27.32 14.46
CA THR A 260 -15.55 -27.42 14.80
C THR A 260 -14.67 -26.93 13.64
N LEU A 261 -13.50 -26.43 14.00
CA LEU A 261 -12.49 -25.94 13.06
C LEU A 261 -11.32 -26.93 13.01
N THR A 262 -10.73 -27.10 11.83
CA THR A 262 -9.51 -27.88 11.62
C THR A 262 -8.47 -27.01 10.92
N LEU A 263 -7.19 -27.17 11.28
CA LEU A 263 -6.10 -26.51 10.57
C LEU A 263 -5.77 -27.33 9.32
N GLN A 264 -5.73 -26.66 8.16
CA GLN A 264 -5.34 -27.20 6.86
C GLN A 264 -3.85 -26.95 6.59
#